data_AF-A0A970N7E4-F1
#
_entry.id   AF-A0A970N7E4-F1
#
_cell.length_a   1.000
_cell.length_b   1.000
_cell.length_c   1.000
_cell.angle_alpha   90.00
_cell.angle_beta   90.00
_cell.angle_gamma   90.00
#
_symmetry.space_group_name_H-M   'P 1'
#
loop_
_entity.id
_entity.type
_entity.pdbx_description
1 polymer ?
#
loop_
_entity_poly.entity_id
_entity_poly.type
_entity_poly.pdbx_seq_one_letter_code
_entity_poly.pdbx_strand_id
1 'polypeptide(L)'
;MAFDFKKGYKEFYMPNNKPEIVTVPKANYIAVRGAGNPNEEGGAYQQAISVLYAIAYTLKMSYKTGYKIEGFFEYVVPPLEGFWWQDDVEGVDYSNKDTFNWISVIRLPDFVSKQDFDWAVEAASKKKKIDCSKAEYITIEEGLCVQIMHYGPFDDEPATVDIMDKFIEQNGYQNDFSDTRLHHEIYLSDVRKAASEKWKTVIRHPIKRK
;
A
#
# COMPACT_ATOMS: atom_id res chain seq x y z
N MET A 1 -12.83 -7.77 -20.43
CA MET A 1 -11.41 -7.65 -19.99
C MET A 1 -11.44 -7.06 -18.59
N ALA A 2 -10.71 -7.64 -17.63
CA ALA A 2 -10.73 -7.13 -16.26
C ALA A 2 -10.07 -5.74 -16.20
N PHE A 3 -10.64 -4.83 -15.41
CA PHE A 3 -10.06 -3.50 -15.16
C PHE A 3 -8.76 -3.63 -14.37
N ASP A 4 -7.72 -2.91 -14.78
CA ASP A 4 -6.40 -2.94 -14.14
C ASP A 4 -6.10 -1.55 -13.58
N PHE A 5 -6.09 -1.42 -12.25
CA PHE A 5 -5.88 -0.15 -11.56
C PHE A 5 -4.55 0.51 -11.92
N LYS A 6 -3.50 -0.29 -12.18
CA LYS A 6 -2.20 0.24 -12.59
C LYS A 6 -2.25 0.89 -13.97
N LYS A 7 -3.17 0.44 -14.82
CA LYS A 7 -3.39 0.98 -16.18
C LYS A 7 -4.42 2.10 -16.19
N GLY A 8 -5.45 2.00 -15.35
CA GLY A 8 -6.52 3.01 -15.23
C GLY A 8 -6.06 4.26 -14.49
N TYR A 9 -5.21 4.10 -13.48
CA TYR A 9 -4.71 5.17 -12.63
C TYR A 9 -3.19 5.28 -12.70
N LYS A 10 -2.65 5.40 -13.91
CA LYS A 10 -1.19 5.42 -14.14
C LYS A 10 -0.48 6.49 -13.33
N GLU A 11 -1.11 7.64 -13.14
CA GLU A 11 -0.59 8.74 -12.32
C GLU A 11 -0.32 8.36 -10.86
N PHE A 12 -0.96 7.31 -10.31
CA PHE A 12 -0.71 6.87 -8.92
C PHE A 12 0.13 5.59 -8.84
N TYR A 13 0.29 4.85 -9.94
CA TYR A 13 0.91 3.52 -9.94
C TYR A 13 2.13 3.39 -10.85
N MET A 14 2.36 4.36 -11.74
CA MET A 14 3.44 4.33 -12.73
C MET A 14 4.12 5.70 -12.87
N PRO A 15 4.61 6.32 -11.77
CA PRO A 15 5.45 7.50 -11.86
C PRO A 15 6.74 7.21 -12.64
N ASN A 16 7.40 8.28 -13.07
CA ASN A 16 8.73 8.18 -13.66
C ASN A 16 9.80 7.96 -12.58
N ASN A 17 11.04 7.70 -13.01
CA ASN A 17 12.23 7.66 -12.15
C ASN A 17 12.73 9.08 -11.76
N LYS A 18 11.82 10.05 -11.72
CA LYS A 18 12.07 11.43 -11.30
C LYS A 18 10.92 11.84 -10.38
N PRO A 19 11.19 12.65 -9.34
CA PRO A 19 10.13 13.09 -8.44
C PRO A 19 9.07 13.90 -9.19
N GLU A 20 7.82 13.69 -8.83
CA GLU A 20 6.68 14.48 -9.31
C GLU A 20 5.71 14.76 -8.16
N ILE A 21 5.04 15.91 -8.23
CA ILE A 21 4.00 16.29 -7.27
C ILE A 21 2.67 15.72 -7.77
N VAL A 22 1.93 15.09 -6.86
CA VAL A 22 0.64 14.46 -7.15
C VAL A 22 -0.36 14.81 -6.05
N THR A 23 -1.63 14.94 -6.40
CA THR A 23 -2.73 15.00 -5.42
C THR A 23 -3.46 13.67 -5.47
N VAL A 24 -3.25 12.84 -4.45
CA VAL A 24 -3.83 11.51 -4.36
C VAL A 24 -5.23 11.63 -3.78
N PRO A 25 -6.28 11.18 -4.50
CA PRO A 25 -7.64 11.25 -4.01
C PRO A 25 -7.85 10.27 -2.85
N LYS A 26 -8.91 10.54 -2.09
CA LYS A 26 -9.41 9.62 -1.07
C LYS A 26 -9.70 8.24 -1.68
N ALA A 27 -9.25 7.18 -1.01
CA ALA A 27 -9.47 5.79 -1.42
C ALA A 27 -9.75 4.88 -0.21
N ASN A 28 -10.49 3.79 -0.46
CA ASN A 28 -10.78 2.77 0.53
C ASN A 28 -9.78 1.61 0.41
N TYR A 29 -9.46 1.00 1.55
CA TYR A 29 -8.45 -0.05 1.64
C TYR A 29 -8.91 -1.18 2.56
N ILE A 30 -8.49 -2.40 2.22
CA ILE A 30 -8.31 -3.47 3.21
C ILE A 30 -7.00 -3.15 3.90
N ALA A 31 -6.99 -3.08 5.23
CA ALA A 31 -5.79 -2.76 6.00
C ALA A 31 -5.55 -3.77 7.12
N VAL A 32 -4.28 -4.01 7.44
CA VAL A 32 -3.85 -4.70 8.66
C VAL A 32 -2.70 -3.91 9.27
N ARG A 33 -2.81 -3.60 10.55
CA ARG A 33 -1.77 -2.90 11.33
C ARG A 33 -0.85 -3.90 12.02
N GLY A 34 0.40 -3.51 12.19
CA GLY A 34 1.35 -4.28 12.98
C GLY A 34 2.65 -3.53 13.21
N ALA A 35 3.57 -4.24 13.86
CA ALA A 35 4.91 -3.77 14.12
C ALA A 35 5.90 -4.93 13.97
N GLY A 36 7.19 -4.60 13.90
CA GLY A 36 8.29 -5.54 13.79
C GLY A 36 8.76 -5.79 12.35
N ASN A 37 9.79 -6.61 12.27
CA ASN A 37 10.56 -6.84 11.05
C ASN A 37 9.72 -7.52 9.96
N PRO A 38 9.58 -6.90 8.77
CA PRO A 38 8.80 -7.50 7.68
C PRO A 38 9.44 -8.77 7.10
N ASN A 39 10.71 -9.03 7.39
CA ASN A 39 11.45 -10.18 6.89
C ASN A 39 11.36 -11.42 7.80
N GLU A 40 10.71 -11.33 8.97
CA GLU A 40 10.57 -12.45 9.88
C GLU A 40 9.70 -13.56 9.25
N GLU A 41 10.28 -14.77 9.12
CA GLU A 41 9.58 -15.91 8.54
C GLU A 41 8.41 -16.34 9.44
N GLY A 42 7.20 -16.36 8.87
CA GLY A 42 5.98 -16.61 9.65
C GLY A 42 5.60 -15.49 10.62
N GLY A 43 6.32 -14.36 10.60
CA GLY A 43 6.08 -13.21 11.47
C GLY A 43 4.78 -12.46 11.17
N ALA A 44 4.53 -11.41 11.97
CA ALA A 44 3.29 -10.64 11.92
C ALA A 44 2.98 -10.06 10.53
N TYR A 45 4.02 -9.59 9.81
CA TYR A 45 3.86 -9.01 8.48
C TYR A 45 3.40 -10.03 7.42
N GLN A 46 4.00 -11.23 7.41
CA GLN A 46 3.59 -12.29 6.48
C GLN A 46 2.16 -12.78 6.74
N GLN A 47 1.76 -12.83 8.02
CA GLN A 47 0.39 -13.14 8.42
C GLN A 47 -0.59 -12.06 7.94
N ALA A 48 -0.24 -10.78 8.09
CA ALA A 48 -1.02 -9.65 7.59
C ALA A 48 -1.24 -9.72 6.08
N ILE A 49 -0.18 -9.94 5.30
CA ILE A 49 -0.27 -10.11 3.83
C ILE A 49 -1.22 -11.27 3.47
N SER A 50 -1.15 -12.38 4.20
CA SER A 50 -2.01 -13.55 3.97
C SER A 50 -3.50 -13.20 4.17
N VAL A 51 -3.83 -12.43 5.21
CA VAL A 51 -5.18 -11.92 5.48
C VAL A 51 -5.64 -10.98 4.38
N LEU A 52 -4.82 -9.99 4.01
CA LEU A 52 -5.14 -9.00 2.97
C LEU A 52 -5.53 -9.67 1.65
N TYR A 53 -4.70 -10.60 1.17
CA TYR A 53 -4.98 -11.31 -0.08
C TYR A 53 -6.17 -12.26 0.03
N ALA A 54 -6.39 -12.90 1.18
CA ALA A 54 -7.57 -13.75 1.37
C ALA A 54 -8.87 -12.97 1.19
N ILE A 55 -8.95 -11.76 1.76
CA ILE A 55 -10.11 -10.87 1.64
C ILE A 55 -10.22 -10.31 0.22
N ALA A 56 -9.12 -9.77 -0.33
CA ALA A 56 -9.10 -9.16 -1.66
C ALA A 56 -9.55 -10.13 -2.76
N TYR A 57 -9.08 -11.38 -2.72
CA TYR A 57 -9.52 -12.41 -3.66
C TYR A 57 -10.95 -12.90 -3.39
N THR A 58 -11.42 -12.86 -2.15
CA THR A 58 -12.82 -13.20 -1.83
C THR A 58 -13.78 -12.17 -2.43
N LEU A 59 -13.49 -10.87 -2.29
CA LEU A 59 -14.24 -9.78 -2.95
C LEU A 59 -14.21 -9.90 -4.47
N LYS A 60 -13.01 -10.07 -5.05
CA LYS A 60 -12.83 -10.24 -6.50
C LYS A 60 -13.63 -11.41 -7.06
N MET A 61 -13.79 -12.47 -6.28
CA MET A 61 -14.46 -13.70 -6.70
C MET A 61 -15.93 -13.79 -6.25
N SER A 62 -16.46 -12.73 -5.63
CA SER A 62 -17.85 -12.65 -5.15
C SER A 62 -18.86 -12.99 -6.25
N TYR A 63 -18.62 -12.54 -7.49
CA TYR A 63 -19.48 -12.82 -8.65
C TYR A 63 -19.66 -14.31 -8.95
N LYS A 64 -18.75 -15.18 -8.51
CA LYS A 64 -18.86 -16.65 -8.62
C LYS A 64 -19.59 -17.29 -7.43
N THR A 65 -20.11 -16.49 -6.52
CA THR A 65 -20.87 -16.92 -5.34
C THR A 65 -22.31 -16.40 -5.42
N GLY A 66 -23.13 -16.71 -4.41
CA GLY A 66 -24.47 -16.15 -4.24
C GLY A 66 -24.49 -14.69 -3.77
N TYR A 67 -23.36 -14.14 -3.30
CA TYR A 67 -23.25 -12.74 -2.88
C TYR A 67 -22.88 -11.85 -4.08
N LYS A 68 -23.69 -10.83 -4.36
CA LYS A 68 -23.48 -9.89 -5.46
C LYS A 68 -23.23 -8.50 -4.90
N ILE A 69 -22.06 -7.95 -5.22
CA ILE A 69 -21.68 -6.58 -4.87
C ILE A 69 -22.32 -5.64 -5.89
N GLU A 70 -22.98 -4.59 -5.43
CA GLU A 70 -23.56 -3.57 -6.30
C GLU A 70 -22.46 -2.86 -7.10
N GLY A 71 -22.69 -2.60 -8.40
CA GLY A 71 -21.70 -1.93 -9.25
C GLY A 71 -20.45 -2.76 -9.60
N PHE A 72 -20.42 -4.05 -9.24
CA PHE A 72 -19.27 -4.91 -9.51
C PHE A 72 -18.91 -4.98 -10.99
N PHE A 73 -17.61 -4.83 -11.27
CA PHE A 73 -16.97 -5.23 -12.52
C PHE A 73 -15.77 -6.12 -12.23
N GLU A 74 -15.37 -6.98 -13.18
CA GLU A 74 -14.15 -7.78 -13.02
C GLU A 74 -12.91 -6.87 -13.03
N TYR A 75 -12.01 -7.06 -12.07
CA TYR A 75 -10.78 -6.28 -11.92
C TYR A 75 -9.59 -7.15 -11.54
N VAL A 76 -8.39 -6.65 -11.79
CA VAL A 76 -7.13 -7.19 -11.27
C VAL A 76 -6.92 -6.63 -9.86
N VAL A 77 -6.59 -7.49 -8.90
CA VAL A 77 -6.28 -7.06 -7.52
C VAL A 77 -5.17 -6.01 -7.57
N PRO A 78 -5.36 -4.81 -6.97
CA PRO A 78 -4.33 -3.79 -6.90
C PRO A 78 -3.03 -4.29 -6.23
N PRO A 79 -1.89 -3.62 -6.47
CA PRO A 79 -0.65 -3.97 -5.78
C PRO A 79 -0.80 -3.87 -4.26
N LEU A 80 0.07 -4.58 -3.55
CA LEU A 80 0.26 -4.37 -2.12
C LEU A 80 0.84 -2.97 -1.91
N GLU A 81 0.35 -2.27 -0.91
CA GLU A 81 0.88 -0.97 -0.48
C GLU A 81 1.17 -1.03 1.03
N GLY A 82 2.08 -0.19 1.51
CA GLY A 82 2.52 -0.18 2.90
C GLY A 82 2.77 1.24 3.39
N PHE A 83 2.19 1.58 4.54
CA PHE A 83 2.52 2.79 5.27
C PHE A 83 3.49 2.44 6.41
N TRP A 84 4.58 3.19 6.54
CA TRP A 84 5.69 2.87 7.44
C TRP A 84 6.06 4.05 8.33
N TRP A 85 6.44 3.76 9.57
CA TRP A 85 7.06 4.72 10.48
C TRP A 85 7.84 4.00 11.58
N GLN A 86 8.68 4.74 12.29
CA GLN A 86 9.33 4.33 13.52
C GLN A 86 9.12 5.42 14.57
N ASP A 87 8.88 5.02 15.81
CA ASP A 87 8.74 5.97 16.90
C ASP A 87 10.08 6.68 17.14
N ASP A 88 10.02 8.01 17.35
CA ASP A 88 11.19 8.88 17.57
C ASP A 88 12.23 8.94 16.43
N VAL A 89 11.87 8.53 15.22
CA VAL A 89 12.72 8.61 14.02
C VAL A 89 12.07 9.49 12.96
N GLU A 90 12.79 10.51 12.48
CA GLU A 90 12.38 11.23 11.28
C GLU A 90 12.69 10.36 10.04
N GLY A 91 11.64 9.89 9.36
CA GLY A 91 11.76 9.01 8.20
C GLY A 91 11.78 7.52 8.58
N VAL A 92 12.64 6.74 7.93
CA VAL A 92 12.77 5.29 8.14
C VAL A 92 14.25 4.92 8.26
N ASP A 93 14.61 4.27 9.36
CA ASP A 93 15.91 3.64 9.61
C ASP A 93 15.89 2.16 9.23
N TYR A 94 16.29 1.88 7.99
CA TYR A 94 16.36 0.53 7.43
C TYR A 94 17.37 -0.41 8.12
N SER A 95 18.23 0.10 9.01
CA SER A 95 19.18 -0.71 9.78
C SER A 95 18.52 -1.40 10.99
N ASN A 96 17.44 -0.83 11.53
CA ASN A 96 16.71 -1.35 12.68
C ASN A 96 15.25 -1.66 12.33
N LYS A 97 15.05 -2.69 11.50
CA LYS A 97 13.73 -3.12 11.02
C LYS A 97 12.82 -3.67 12.13
N ASP A 98 13.36 -3.99 13.30
CA ASP A 98 12.60 -4.56 14.42
C ASP A 98 11.70 -3.53 15.11
N THR A 99 11.98 -2.23 14.96
CA THR A 99 11.17 -1.15 15.53
C THR A 99 10.15 -0.57 14.53
N PHE A 100 10.02 -1.17 13.35
CA PHE A 100 9.08 -0.71 12.35
C PHE A 100 7.65 -0.83 12.84
N ASN A 101 6.87 0.22 12.63
CA ASN A 101 5.42 0.18 12.66
C ASN A 101 4.90 0.28 11.23
N TRP A 102 3.81 -0.45 10.92
CA TRP A 102 3.28 -0.49 9.58
C TRP A 102 1.77 -0.67 9.50
N ILE A 103 1.19 -0.15 8.41
CA ILE A 103 -0.15 -0.45 7.93
C ILE A 103 0.00 -1.06 6.54
N SER A 104 -0.21 -2.36 6.41
CA SER A 104 -0.18 -3.03 5.11
C SER A 104 -1.58 -2.98 4.51
N VAL A 105 -1.69 -2.58 3.24
CA VAL A 105 -2.97 -2.30 2.60
C VAL A 105 -3.08 -2.85 1.19
N ILE A 106 -4.33 -3.09 0.76
CA ILE A 106 -4.70 -3.31 -0.65
C ILE A 106 -5.88 -2.38 -0.96
N ARG A 107 -5.73 -1.53 -1.98
CA ARG A 107 -6.81 -0.63 -2.42
C ARG A 107 -8.05 -1.42 -2.84
N LEU A 108 -9.21 -0.90 -2.47
CA LEU A 108 -10.52 -1.39 -2.87
C LEU A 108 -11.06 -0.59 -4.07
N PRO A 109 -11.75 -1.24 -5.02
CA PRO A 109 -12.60 -0.53 -5.97
C PRO A 109 -13.67 0.31 -5.24
N ASP A 110 -14.05 1.45 -5.81
CA ASP A 110 -15.00 2.38 -5.19
C ASP A 110 -16.39 1.78 -4.95
N PHE A 111 -16.76 0.75 -5.72
CA PHE A 111 -18.03 0.03 -5.54
C PHE A 111 -18.05 -0.88 -4.30
N VAL A 112 -16.90 -1.15 -3.66
CA VAL A 112 -16.82 -2.02 -2.48
C VAL A 112 -17.15 -1.21 -1.23
N SER A 113 -18.31 -1.48 -0.66
CA SER A 113 -18.74 -0.90 0.61
C SER A 113 -18.11 -1.58 1.82
N LYS A 114 -18.29 -0.98 2.99
CA LYS A 114 -17.95 -1.61 4.28
C LYS A 114 -18.66 -2.96 4.48
N GLN A 115 -19.93 -3.06 4.06
CA GLN A 115 -20.71 -4.29 4.18
C GLN A 115 -20.14 -5.42 3.32
N ASP A 116 -19.70 -5.12 2.09
CA ASP A 116 -19.06 -6.10 1.21
C ASP A 116 -17.74 -6.61 1.80
N PHE A 117 -16.97 -5.70 2.40
CA PHE A 117 -15.76 -6.04 3.14
C PHE A 117 -16.07 -6.96 4.33
N ASP A 118 -17.07 -6.63 5.16
CA ASP A 118 -17.43 -7.44 6.33
C ASP A 118 -17.85 -8.85 5.92
N TRP A 119 -18.66 -8.96 4.86
CA TRP A 119 -18.99 -10.25 4.25
C TRP A 119 -17.73 -11.01 3.81
N ALA A 120 -16.78 -10.33 3.16
CA ALA A 120 -15.57 -10.96 2.67
C ALA A 120 -14.65 -11.44 3.80
N VAL A 121 -14.59 -10.73 4.94
CA VAL A 121 -13.88 -11.16 6.15
C VAL A 121 -14.46 -12.49 6.64
N GLU A 122 -15.77 -12.58 6.84
CA GLU A 122 -16.43 -13.80 7.30
C GLU A 122 -16.24 -14.97 6.31
N ALA A 123 -16.47 -14.70 5.02
CA ALA A 123 -16.38 -15.71 3.97
C ALA A 123 -14.93 -16.22 3.80
N ALA A 124 -13.94 -15.32 3.86
CA ALA A 124 -12.54 -15.68 3.80
C ALA A 124 -12.14 -16.51 5.02
N SER A 125 -12.50 -16.08 6.23
CA SER A 125 -12.18 -16.80 7.46
C SER A 125 -12.73 -18.23 7.45
N LYS A 126 -14.00 -18.40 7.08
CA LYS A 126 -14.62 -19.73 7.00
C LYS A 126 -13.99 -20.62 5.94
N LYS A 127 -13.74 -20.08 4.74
CA LYS A 127 -13.25 -20.86 3.59
C LYS A 127 -11.77 -21.20 3.70
N LYS A 128 -10.95 -20.26 4.15
CA LYS A 128 -9.49 -20.39 4.23
C LYS A 128 -9.01 -20.91 5.58
N LYS A 129 -9.89 -20.94 6.59
CA LYS A 129 -9.55 -21.31 7.98
C LYS A 129 -8.41 -20.46 8.55
N ILE A 130 -8.45 -19.16 8.22
CA ILE A 130 -7.53 -18.16 8.76
C ILE A 130 -8.34 -17.12 9.55
N ASP A 131 -7.74 -16.56 10.59
CA ASP A 131 -8.35 -15.46 11.31
C ASP A 131 -8.13 -14.16 10.54
N CYS A 132 -9.23 -13.59 10.02
CA CYS A 132 -9.23 -12.32 9.31
C CYS A 132 -9.68 -11.15 10.20
N SER A 133 -9.90 -11.36 11.50
CA SER A 133 -10.47 -10.34 12.41
C SER A 133 -9.60 -9.09 12.57
N LYS A 134 -8.29 -9.20 12.31
CA LYS A 134 -7.35 -8.07 12.29
C LYS A 134 -7.49 -7.15 11.07
N ALA A 135 -8.29 -7.54 10.08
CA ALA A 135 -8.49 -6.71 8.89
C ALA A 135 -9.45 -5.56 9.19
N GLU A 136 -9.08 -4.38 8.71
CA GLU A 136 -9.85 -3.16 8.80
C GLU A 136 -10.28 -2.69 7.41
N TYR A 137 -11.44 -2.03 7.35
CA TYR A 137 -11.81 -1.21 6.19
C TYR A 137 -11.51 0.23 6.58
N ILE A 138 -10.52 0.81 5.95
CA ILE A 138 -10.11 2.19 6.23
C ILE A 138 -10.22 3.03 4.98
N THR A 139 -10.43 4.32 5.20
CA THR A 139 -10.41 5.31 4.13
C THR A 139 -9.27 6.28 4.38
N ILE A 140 -8.38 6.42 3.41
CA ILE A 140 -7.21 7.30 3.49
C ILE A 140 -7.34 8.39 2.43
N GLU A 141 -7.11 9.62 2.83
CA GLU A 141 -6.95 10.78 1.95
C GLU A 141 -5.50 11.26 2.09
N GLU A 142 -4.63 10.75 1.23
CA GLU A 142 -3.21 11.11 1.25
C GLU A 142 -2.98 12.58 0.85
N GLY A 143 -3.81 13.10 -0.06
CA GLY A 143 -3.77 14.49 -0.48
C GLY A 143 -2.51 14.83 -1.28
N LEU A 144 -1.91 15.97 -0.98
CA LEU A 144 -0.75 16.48 -1.71
C LEU A 144 0.53 15.73 -1.32
N CYS A 145 1.13 15.02 -2.28
CA CYS A 145 2.33 14.22 -2.07
C CYS A 145 3.39 14.51 -3.15
N VAL A 146 4.63 14.14 -2.85
CA VAL A 146 5.66 13.87 -3.85
C VAL A 146 5.76 12.35 -4.04
N GLN A 147 6.00 11.89 -5.26
CA GLN A 147 6.27 10.46 -5.51
C GLN A 147 7.37 10.26 -6.56
N ILE A 148 7.98 9.08 -6.55
CA ILE A 148 8.98 8.65 -7.52
C ILE A 148 8.96 7.12 -7.66
N MET A 149 9.35 6.61 -8.84
CA MET A 149 9.65 5.20 -9.02
C MET A 149 11.06 4.87 -8.51
N HIS A 150 11.15 4.04 -7.47
CA HIS A 150 12.38 3.39 -7.03
C HIS A 150 12.63 2.10 -7.82
N TYR A 151 13.88 1.86 -8.18
CA TYR A 151 14.34 0.63 -8.84
C TYR A 151 15.48 0.02 -8.02
N GLY A 152 15.28 -1.23 -7.60
CA GLY A 152 16.29 -1.96 -6.83
C GLY A 152 15.80 -2.44 -5.47
N PRO A 153 16.74 -2.92 -4.63
CA PRO A 153 16.48 -3.36 -3.26
C PRO A 153 15.95 -2.21 -2.37
N PHE A 154 15.08 -2.55 -1.42
CA PHE A 154 14.54 -1.59 -0.44
C PHE A 154 15.63 -0.87 0.38
N ASP A 155 16.75 -1.52 0.66
CA ASP A 155 17.84 -0.90 1.41
C ASP A 155 18.54 0.25 0.65
N ASP A 156 18.33 0.36 -0.67
CA ASP A 156 18.85 1.46 -1.51
C ASP A 156 17.85 2.65 -1.62
N GLU A 157 16.67 2.52 -1.00
CA GLU A 157 15.64 3.55 -1.01
C GLU A 157 16.08 4.91 -0.44
N PRO A 158 16.94 5.00 0.60
CA PRO A 158 17.41 6.30 1.11
C PRO A 158 17.98 7.22 0.03
N ALA A 159 18.67 6.67 -0.97
CA ALA A 159 19.19 7.46 -2.09
C ALA A 159 18.07 8.04 -2.99
N THR A 160 16.93 7.35 -3.06
CA THR A 160 15.74 7.82 -3.78
C THR A 160 14.99 8.90 -2.99
N VAL A 161 14.89 8.73 -1.67
CA VAL A 161 14.33 9.73 -0.75
C VAL A 161 15.11 11.04 -0.80
N ASP A 162 16.45 10.99 -0.78
CA ASP A 162 17.32 12.17 -0.91
C ASP A 162 17.05 12.98 -2.20
N ILE A 163 16.66 12.31 -3.29
CA ILE A 163 16.31 12.97 -4.56
C ILE A 163 14.95 13.67 -4.43
N MET A 164 13.99 13.05 -3.75
CA MET A 164 12.68 13.66 -3.48
C MET A 164 12.82 14.88 -2.57
N ASP A 165 13.60 14.80 -1.50
CA ASP A 165 13.81 15.89 -0.54
C ASP A 165 14.43 17.12 -1.21
N LYS A 166 15.45 16.93 -2.05
CA LYS A 166 16.03 18.01 -2.85
C LYS A 166 15.02 18.63 -3.81
N PHE A 167 14.17 17.81 -4.43
CA PHE A 167 13.16 18.28 -5.36
C PHE A 167 12.08 19.11 -4.65
N ILE A 168 11.56 18.68 -3.50
CA ILE A 168 10.51 19.42 -2.79
C ILE A 168 11.05 20.75 -2.24
N GLU A 169 12.28 20.77 -1.73
CA GLU A 169 12.96 21.98 -1.26
C GLU A 169 13.06 23.03 -2.38
N GLN A 170 13.53 22.62 -3.57
CA GLN A 170 13.67 23.50 -4.74
C GLN A 170 12.33 24.01 -5.28
N ASN A 171 11.23 23.31 -5.02
CA ASN A 171 9.90 23.66 -5.49
C ASN A 171 9.03 24.37 -4.43
N GLY A 172 9.61 24.75 -3.28
CA GLY A 172 8.89 25.50 -2.24
C GLY A 172 7.95 24.64 -1.37
N TYR A 173 8.27 23.36 -1.24
CA TYR A 173 7.54 22.40 -0.41
C TYR A 173 8.43 21.89 0.73
N GLN A 174 7.79 21.28 1.72
CA GLN A 174 8.43 20.55 2.80
C GLN A 174 7.64 19.27 3.10
N ASN A 175 8.29 18.27 3.67
CA ASN A 175 7.63 17.05 4.14
C ASN A 175 6.56 17.39 5.19
N ASP A 176 5.46 16.65 5.16
CA ASP A 176 4.30 16.83 6.05
C ASP A 176 3.93 15.52 6.74
N PHE A 177 4.94 14.86 7.30
CA PHE A 177 4.75 13.64 8.08
C PHE A 177 3.99 13.92 9.39
N SER A 178 3.08 13.01 9.75
CA SER A 178 2.34 13.01 11.01
C SER A 178 1.80 11.60 11.28
N ASP A 179 1.14 11.40 12.42
CA ASP A 179 0.47 10.15 12.78
C ASP A 179 -0.56 9.66 11.73
N THR A 180 -0.98 10.53 10.82
CA THR A 180 -1.96 10.23 9.75
C THR A 180 -1.40 10.38 8.33
N ARG A 181 -0.19 10.95 8.19
CA ARG A 181 0.47 11.17 6.91
C ARG A 181 1.85 10.53 6.98
N LEU A 182 1.96 9.32 6.44
CA LEU A 182 3.10 8.43 6.68
C LEU A 182 3.93 8.23 5.40
N HIS A 183 5.10 7.62 5.56
CA HIS A 183 5.89 7.09 4.45
C HIS A 183 5.07 6.01 3.72
N HIS A 184 4.89 6.12 2.41
CA HIS A 184 4.05 5.22 1.63
C HIS A 184 4.81 4.55 0.48
N GLU A 185 4.79 3.22 0.49
CA GLU A 185 5.38 2.36 -0.54
C GLU A 185 4.30 1.58 -1.31
N ILE A 186 4.41 1.50 -2.64
CA ILE A 186 3.55 0.65 -3.49
C ILE A 186 4.41 -0.39 -4.22
N TYR A 187 4.18 -1.67 -3.92
CA TYR A 187 4.97 -2.79 -4.42
C TYR A 187 4.47 -3.30 -5.77
N LEU A 188 5.12 -2.89 -6.86
CA LEU A 188 4.71 -3.27 -8.22
C LEU A 188 5.30 -4.60 -8.68
N SER A 189 6.40 -5.03 -8.07
CA SER A 189 7.09 -6.29 -8.33
C SER A 189 6.75 -7.35 -7.28
N ASP A 190 6.57 -8.61 -7.71
CA ASP A 190 6.50 -9.75 -6.77
C ASP A 190 7.92 -10.09 -6.31
N VAL A 191 8.29 -9.62 -5.11
CA VAL A 191 9.64 -9.74 -4.54
C VAL A 191 10.12 -11.18 -4.38
N ARG A 192 9.20 -12.15 -4.38
CA ARG A 192 9.51 -13.59 -4.31
C ARG A 192 9.91 -14.19 -5.66
N LYS A 193 9.68 -13.46 -6.76
CA LYS A 193 9.88 -13.95 -8.13
C LYS A 193 10.89 -13.13 -8.92
N ALA A 194 10.90 -11.82 -8.70
CA ALA A 194 11.83 -10.92 -9.37
C ALA A 194 13.14 -10.85 -8.58
N ALA A 195 14.26 -10.81 -9.29
CA ALA A 195 15.55 -10.49 -8.70
C ALA A 195 15.55 -9.02 -8.20
N SER A 196 16.24 -8.75 -7.09
CA SER A 196 16.10 -7.49 -6.33
C SER A 196 16.47 -6.25 -7.13
N GLU A 197 17.41 -6.37 -8.07
CA GLU A 197 17.81 -5.30 -8.99
C GLU A 197 16.72 -4.89 -9.99
N LYS A 198 15.63 -5.66 -10.09
CA LYS A 198 14.48 -5.40 -10.98
C LYS A 198 13.21 -5.05 -10.22
N TRP A 199 13.29 -4.92 -8.89
CA TRP A 199 12.15 -4.49 -8.10
C TRP A 199 11.76 -3.06 -8.47
N LYS A 200 10.46 -2.82 -8.39
CA LYS A 200 9.84 -1.54 -8.70
C LYS A 200 8.91 -1.21 -7.55
N THR A 201 9.20 -0.10 -6.90
CA THR A 201 8.42 0.39 -5.76
C THR A 201 8.13 1.85 -6.02
N VAL A 202 6.86 2.26 -5.90
CA VAL A 202 6.56 3.70 -5.86
C VAL A 202 6.79 4.15 -4.44
N ILE A 203 7.65 5.16 -4.26
CA ILE A 203 7.86 5.82 -2.98
C ILE A 203 7.08 7.12 -3.02
N ARG A 204 6.27 7.37 -1.99
CA ARG A 204 5.41 8.55 -1.91
C ARG A 204 5.43 9.14 -0.52
N HIS A 205 5.73 10.43 -0.43
CA HIS A 205 5.77 11.17 0.81
C HIS A 205 4.74 12.31 0.82
N PRO A 206 4.03 12.52 1.93
CA PRO A 206 3.14 13.65 2.11
C PRO A 206 3.93 14.96 2.16
N ILE A 207 3.44 16.00 1.49
CA ILE A 207 4.06 17.32 1.49
C ILE A 207 3.04 18.42 1.77
N LYS A 208 3.56 19.59 2.13
CA LYS A 208 2.83 20.86 2.19
C LYS A 208 3.68 21.99 1.61
N ARG A 209 3.04 23.10 1.24
CA ARG A 209 3.77 24.33 0.88
C ARG A 209 4.51 24.86 2.11
N LYS A 210 5.68 25.44 1.87
CA LYS A 210 6.40 26.22 2.87
C LYS A 210 5.65 27.50 3.24
#